data_AF-A0A7G6ZB38-F1
#
_entry.id   AF-A0A7G6ZB38-F1
#
_cell.length_a   1.000
_cell.length_b   1.000
_cell.length_c   1.000
_cell.angle_alpha   90.00
_cell.angle_beta   90.00
_cell.angle_gamma   90.00
#
_symmetry.space_group_name_H-M   'P 1'
#
loop_
_entity.id
_entity.type
_entity.pdbx_description
1 polymer ?
#
loop_
_entity_poly.entity_id
_entity_poly.type
_entity_poly.pdbx_seq_one_letter_code
_entity_poly.pdbx_strand_id
1 'polypeptide(L)'
;MISVTKVVGDDGVTRWRVQIPSTQEWSPFADGVPNDLNSDLVSKLNPAQQTQLMKAVELSLQQAGYVPGSGDPLLLGGFSLGGIAAGKLAADPGFTSRFNVQAVVTGGSPLDDVYIPPNIKVVSLEHNTDPVANVGDLLAPHQPYPNRIVFDVPPPATVDKALSDAPAPLGHGAADYAASAKKYISESTDPRMQDFRDSTAEFFGSTETSTDYAVTRG
;
A
#
# COMPACT_ATOMS: atom_id res chain seq x y z
N MET A 1 4.72 11.32 -5.12
CA MET A 1 4.95 11.97 -3.82
C MET A 1 4.39 11.07 -2.74
N ILE A 2 4.95 11.09 -1.54
CA ILE A 2 4.35 10.43 -0.37
C ILE A 2 3.34 11.40 0.22
N SER A 3 2.08 11.00 0.35
CA SER A 3 1.07 11.83 1.02
C SER A 3 0.97 11.40 2.47
N VAL A 4 1.08 12.34 3.40
CA VAL A 4 0.83 12.11 4.83
C VAL A 4 -0.41 12.87 5.22
N THR A 5 -1.43 12.16 5.67
CA THR A 5 -2.66 12.75 6.19
C THR A 5 -2.69 12.64 7.71
N LYS A 6 -2.82 13.78 8.37
CA LYS A 6 -3.17 13.87 9.79
C LYS A 6 -4.69 13.95 9.93
N VAL A 7 -5.25 13.08 10.75
CA VAL A 7 -6.68 13.05 11.09
C VAL A 7 -6.81 13.31 12.58
N VAL A 8 -7.58 14.33 12.95
CA VAL A 8 -7.87 14.63 14.36
C VAL A 8 -9.31 14.21 14.61
N GLY A 9 -9.49 13.16 15.40
CA GLY A 9 -10.82 12.67 15.78
C GLY A 9 -11.52 13.62 16.75
N ASP A 10 -12.84 13.47 16.86
CA ASP A 10 -13.65 14.21 17.84
C ASP A 10 -13.25 13.89 19.30
N ASP A 11 -12.58 12.76 19.49
CA ASP A 11 -11.96 12.34 20.75
C ASP A 11 -10.63 13.06 21.08
N GLY A 12 -10.15 13.93 20.17
CA GLY A 12 -8.89 14.64 20.29
C GLY A 12 -7.66 13.79 19.99
N VAL A 13 -7.82 12.50 19.65
CA VAL A 13 -6.72 11.61 19.31
C VAL A 13 -6.29 11.88 17.86
N THR A 14 -4.98 12.05 17.68
CA THR A 14 -4.39 12.21 16.34
C THR A 14 -4.11 10.84 15.73
N ARG A 15 -4.51 10.67 14.48
CA ARG A 15 -4.28 9.47 13.67
C ARG A 15 -3.61 9.86 12.38
N TRP A 16 -2.86 8.93 11.84
CA TRP A 16 -2.04 9.19 10.67
C TRP A 16 -2.33 8.18 9.58
N ARG A 17 -2.41 8.66 8.35
CA ARG A 17 -2.40 7.84 7.15
C ARG A 17 -1.23 8.24 6.29
N VAL A 18 -0.58 7.27 5.67
CA VAL A 18 0.45 7.53 4.66
C VAL A 18 0.05 6.82 3.39
N GLN A 19 -0.03 7.55 2.26
CA GLN A 19 -0.15 6.96 0.94
C GLN A 19 1.22 6.96 0.28
N ILE A 20 1.77 5.76 0.08
CA ILE A 20 3.09 5.54 -0.50
C ILE A 20 2.91 5.27 -2.01
N PRO A 21 3.48 6.10 -2.89
CA PRO A 21 3.31 5.96 -4.32
C PRO A 21 4.18 4.82 -4.86
N SER A 22 3.95 4.44 -6.11
CA SER A 22 5.02 3.80 -6.89
C SER A 22 6.12 4.82 -7.23
N THR A 23 7.30 4.37 -7.65
CA THR A 23 8.35 5.27 -8.14
C THR A 23 8.02 5.74 -9.57
N GLN A 24 8.24 7.02 -9.86
CA GLN A 24 7.84 7.66 -11.13
C GLN A 24 8.51 7.07 -12.39
N GLU A 25 9.65 6.39 -12.25
CA GLU A 25 10.37 5.76 -13.36
C GLU A 25 10.01 4.27 -13.53
N TRP A 26 9.13 3.73 -12.69
CA TRP A 26 8.87 2.30 -12.68
C TRP A 26 7.63 1.98 -13.51
N SER A 27 7.88 1.60 -14.76
CA SER A 27 6.89 0.99 -15.65
C SER A 27 7.38 -0.42 -16.00
N PRO A 28 6.83 -1.47 -15.36
CA PRO A 28 7.28 -2.84 -15.59
C PRO A 28 7.12 -3.29 -17.05
N PHE A 29 6.20 -2.65 -17.81
CA PHE A 29 5.79 -3.04 -19.17
C PHE A 29 5.97 -1.95 -20.25
N ALA A 30 6.79 -0.91 -20.01
CA ALA A 30 6.95 0.20 -20.96
C ALA A 30 7.36 -0.24 -22.39
N ASP A 31 8.09 -1.35 -22.51
CA ASP A 31 8.61 -1.89 -23.77
C ASP A 31 7.88 -3.17 -24.24
N GLY A 32 6.67 -3.43 -23.71
CA GLY A 32 5.90 -4.66 -23.94
C GLY A 32 6.07 -5.71 -22.84
N VAL A 33 5.41 -6.86 -22.99
CA VAL A 33 5.52 -8.00 -22.07
C VAL A 33 6.70 -8.88 -22.53
N PRO A 34 7.82 -8.96 -21.79
CA PRO A 34 8.96 -9.78 -22.18
C PRO A 34 8.62 -11.27 -22.10
N ASN A 35 9.34 -12.08 -22.88
CA ASN A 35 9.26 -13.55 -22.78
C ASN A 35 9.82 -14.09 -21.45
N ASP A 36 10.64 -13.29 -20.73
CA ASP A 36 11.20 -13.62 -19.40
C ASP A 36 10.77 -12.59 -18.34
N LEU A 37 9.46 -12.33 -18.32
CA LEU A 37 8.84 -11.31 -17.48
C LEU A 37 9.17 -11.44 -15.99
N ASN A 38 9.36 -12.66 -15.50
CA ASN A 38 9.59 -12.93 -14.09
C ASN A 38 10.98 -12.48 -13.62
N SER A 39 12.04 -12.83 -14.37
CA SER A 39 13.42 -12.46 -14.00
C SER A 39 13.63 -10.94 -14.12
N ASP A 40 13.07 -10.34 -15.17
CA ASP A 40 13.08 -8.90 -15.40
C ASP A 40 12.35 -8.15 -14.27
N LEU A 41 11.18 -8.64 -13.87
CA LEU A 41 10.40 -8.02 -12.80
C LEU A 41 11.14 -8.08 -11.46
N VAL A 42 11.69 -9.25 -11.09
CA VAL A 42 12.48 -9.39 -9.85
C VAL A 42 13.68 -8.44 -9.87
N SER A 43 14.36 -8.29 -11.01
CA SER A 43 15.46 -7.33 -11.15
C SER A 43 15.02 -5.87 -11.00
N LYS A 44 13.81 -5.53 -11.47
CA LYS A 44 13.20 -4.19 -11.40
C LYS A 44 12.67 -3.86 -10.00
N LEU A 45 12.42 -4.85 -9.14
CA LEU A 45 12.10 -4.66 -7.73
C LEU A 45 13.37 -4.34 -6.91
N ASN A 46 14.03 -3.22 -7.23
CA ASN A 46 15.32 -2.83 -6.68
C ASN A 46 15.26 -2.61 -5.14
N PRO A 47 15.98 -3.41 -4.32
CA PRO A 47 15.99 -3.25 -2.86
C PRO A 47 16.50 -1.89 -2.36
N ALA A 48 17.39 -1.23 -3.11
CA ALA A 48 17.89 0.09 -2.76
C ALA A 48 16.78 1.17 -2.90
N GLN A 49 15.95 1.07 -3.94
CA GLN A 49 14.82 1.97 -4.12
C GLN A 49 13.76 1.78 -3.02
N GLN A 50 13.51 0.53 -2.63
CA GLN A 50 12.63 0.22 -1.49
C GLN A 50 13.16 0.86 -0.21
N THR A 51 14.46 0.69 0.06
CA THR A 51 15.12 1.27 1.25
C THR A 51 15.02 2.81 1.26
N GLN A 52 15.23 3.46 0.11
CA GLN A 52 15.08 4.91 -0.02
C GLN A 52 13.63 5.35 0.23
N LEU A 53 12.65 4.61 -0.30
CA LEU A 53 11.23 4.91 -0.12
C LEU A 53 10.80 4.76 1.34
N MET A 54 11.26 3.70 2.02
CA MET A 54 11.02 3.49 3.46
C MET A 54 11.59 4.64 4.31
N LYS A 55 12.82 5.08 4.02
CA LYS A 55 13.42 6.26 4.69
C LYS A 55 12.63 7.54 4.41
N ALA A 56 12.17 7.72 3.18
CA ALA A 56 11.36 8.88 2.81
C ALA A 56 10.01 8.89 3.53
N VAL A 57 9.39 7.73 3.78
CA VAL A 57 8.17 7.63 4.60
C VAL A 57 8.42 8.08 6.03
N GLU A 58 9.49 7.60 6.66
CA GLU A 58 9.86 8.02 8.02
C GLU A 58 10.10 9.54 8.10
N LEU A 59 10.85 10.09 7.15
CA LEU A 59 11.10 11.53 7.09
C LEU A 59 9.82 12.33 6.87
N SER A 60 8.92 11.85 6.00
CA SER A 60 7.65 12.53 5.70
C SER A 60 6.74 12.56 6.94
N LEU A 61 6.66 11.45 7.69
CA LEU A 61 5.92 11.39 8.96
C LEU A 61 6.46 12.38 9.99
N GLN A 62 7.79 12.42 10.16
CA GLN A 62 8.43 13.36 11.09
C GLN A 62 8.22 14.82 10.66
N GLN A 63 8.34 15.12 9.37
CA GLN A 63 8.08 16.46 8.82
C GLN A 63 6.61 16.88 8.93
N ALA A 64 5.68 15.92 8.87
CA ALA A 64 4.25 16.16 9.10
C ALA A 64 3.91 16.36 10.59
N GLY A 65 4.84 16.02 11.49
CA GLY A 65 4.71 16.21 12.92
C GLY A 65 4.28 14.96 13.70
N TYR A 66 4.37 13.76 13.11
CA TYR A 66 4.28 12.53 13.89
C TYR A 66 5.45 12.50 14.89
N VAL A 67 5.16 12.32 16.18
CA VAL A 67 6.18 12.22 17.23
C VAL A 67 6.48 10.74 17.49
N PRO A 68 7.69 10.23 17.18
CA PRO A 68 8.06 8.84 17.46
C PRO A 68 7.81 8.46 18.93
N GLY A 69 7.10 7.36 19.15
CA GLY A 69 6.72 6.89 20.49
C GLY A 69 5.50 7.57 21.11
N SER A 70 4.79 8.46 20.40
CA SER A 70 3.54 9.07 20.91
C SER A 70 2.42 8.05 21.11
N GLY A 71 2.49 6.92 20.40
CA GLY A 71 1.42 5.92 20.36
C GLY A 71 0.30 6.25 19.38
N ASP A 72 0.38 7.37 18.65
CA ASP A 72 -0.63 7.77 17.68
C ASP A 72 -0.82 6.69 16.59
N PRO A 73 -2.06 6.22 16.34
CA PRO A 73 -2.31 5.20 15.33
C PRO A 73 -1.81 5.60 13.94
N LEU A 74 -1.23 4.64 13.21
CA LEU A 74 -0.76 4.80 11.84
C LEU A 74 -1.33 3.72 10.91
N LEU A 75 -1.91 4.17 9.79
CA LEU A 75 -2.30 3.32 8.66
C LEU A 75 -1.35 3.59 7.48
N LEU A 76 -0.77 2.53 6.92
CA LEU A 76 0.09 2.59 5.75
C LEU A 76 -0.67 2.10 4.51
N GLY A 77 -0.87 2.98 3.54
CA GLY A 77 -1.42 2.69 2.22
C GLY A 77 -0.31 2.67 1.17
N GLY A 78 -0.36 1.76 0.19
CA GLY A 78 0.67 1.75 -0.86
C GLY A 78 0.24 1.08 -2.15
N PHE A 79 0.80 1.56 -3.27
CA PHE A 79 0.64 0.93 -4.58
C PHE A 79 2.00 0.42 -5.08
N SER A 80 2.02 -0.81 -5.58
CA SER A 80 3.19 -1.45 -6.17
C SER A 80 4.43 -1.37 -5.27
N LEU A 81 5.53 -0.71 -5.69
CA LEU A 81 6.74 -0.55 -4.87
C LEU A 81 6.44 0.13 -3.54
N GLY A 82 5.47 1.04 -3.51
CA GLY A 82 5.00 1.69 -2.29
C GLY A 82 4.29 0.74 -1.33
N GLY A 83 3.55 -0.24 -1.84
CA GLY A 83 2.95 -1.26 -0.98
C GLY A 83 3.96 -2.29 -0.46
N ILE A 84 5.00 -2.63 -1.24
CA ILE A 84 6.15 -3.40 -0.74
C ILE A 84 6.82 -2.65 0.42
N ALA A 85 7.05 -1.35 0.25
CA ALA A 85 7.60 -0.51 1.32
C ALA A 85 6.67 -0.46 2.54
N ALA A 86 5.35 -0.32 2.35
CA ALA A 86 4.37 -0.36 3.44
C ALA A 86 4.44 -1.67 4.25
N GLY A 87 4.45 -2.81 3.56
CA GLY A 87 4.53 -4.13 4.19
C GLY A 87 5.84 -4.32 4.95
N LYS A 88 6.98 -3.90 4.37
CA LYS A 88 8.29 -4.00 5.03
C LYS A 88 8.43 -3.08 6.24
N LEU A 89 7.85 -1.88 6.20
CA LEU A 89 7.80 -0.98 7.37
C LEU A 89 6.96 -1.59 8.50
N ALA A 90 5.81 -2.21 8.17
CA ALA A 90 4.98 -2.89 9.15
C ALA A 90 5.63 -4.17 9.72
N ALA A 91 6.50 -4.82 8.96
CA ALA A 91 7.26 -5.97 9.40
C ALA A 91 8.51 -5.62 10.26
N ASP A 92 8.98 -4.37 10.21
CA ASP A 92 10.20 -3.92 10.89
C ASP A 92 9.93 -3.51 12.36
N PRO A 93 10.47 -4.24 13.37
CA PRO A 93 10.34 -3.87 14.78
C PRO A 93 10.97 -2.50 15.12
N GLY A 94 12.02 -2.09 14.40
CA GLY A 94 12.65 -0.78 14.58
C GLY A 94 11.77 0.38 14.13
N PHE A 95 10.91 0.15 13.14
CA PHE A 95 9.89 1.10 12.72
C PHE A 95 8.68 1.04 13.65
N THR A 96 8.10 -0.14 13.88
CA THR A 96 6.85 -0.33 14.64
C THR A 96 6.97 -0.02 16.13
N SER A 97 8.18 -0.06 16.71
CA SER A 97 8.42 0.43 18.07
C SER A 97 8.34 1.96 18.21
N ARG A 98 8.45 2.69 17.10
CA ARG A 98 8.44 4.16 17.04
C ARG A 98 7.16 4.70 16.44
N PHE A 99 6.56 3.96 15.51
CA PHE A 99 5.34 4.31 14.80
C PHE A 99 4.30 3.21 15.04
N ASN A 100 3.16 3.57 15.63
CA ASN A 100 2.12 2.60 16.00
C ASN A 100 1.30 2.16 14.77
N VAL A 101 1.90 1.33 13.91
CA VAL A 101 1.24 0.79 12.72
C VAL A 101 0.13 -0.17 13.15
N GLN A 102 -1.11 0.14 12.79
CA GLN A 102 -2.26 -0.71 13.10
C GLN A 102 -2.86 -1.37 11.86
N ALA A 103 -2.67 -0.76 10.68
CA ALA A 103 -3.23 -1.26 9.43
C ALA A 103 -2.31 -1.00 8.24
N VAL A 104 -2.34 -1.92 7.28
CA VAL A 104 -1.68 -1.83 5.98
C VAL A 104 -2.72 -2.12 4.89
N VAL A 105 -2.80 -1.26 3.88
CA VAL A 105 -3.66 -1.45 2.70
C VAL A 105 -2.82 -1.31 1.44
N THR A 106 -2.72 -2.37 0.64
CA THR A 106 -1.88 -2.37 -0.57
C THR A 106 -2.66 -2.74 -1.81
N GLY A 107 -2.20 -2.21 -2.95
CA GLY A 107 -2.65 -2.60 -4.28
C GLY A 107 -1.47 -2.95 -5.18
N GLY A 108 -1.53 -4.07 -5.88
CA GLY A 108 -0.54 -4.46 -6.88
C GLY A 108 0.86 -4.68 -6.34
N SER A 109 0.94 -5.13 -5.08
CA SER A 109 2.20 -5.31 -4.36
C SER A 109 2.34 -6.77 -3.92
N PRO A 110 3.44 -7.45 -4.26
CA PRO A 110 3.71 -8.79 -3.76
C PRO A 110 4.10 -8.70 -2.28
N LEU A 111 3.26 -9.24 -1.40
CA LEU A 111 3.47 -9.27 0.06
C LEU A 111 3.48 -10.69 0.63
N ASP A 112 3.44 -11.70 -0.22
CA ASP A 112 3.28 -13.14 0.08
C ASP A 112 4.30 -13.64 1.11
N ASP A 113 5.54 -13.17 0.98
CA ASP A 113 6.70 -13.56 1.80
C ASP A 113 6.94 -12.61 2.99
N VAL A 114 6.19 -11.52 3.11
CA VAL A 114 6.38 -10.52 4.16
C VAL A 114 5.58 -10.92 5.41
N TYR A 115 6.29 -11.35 6.46
CA TYR A 115 5.68 -11.58 7.77
C TYR A 115 5.33 -10.25 8.45
N ILE A 116 4.03 -9.95 8.55
CA ILE A 116 3.51 -8.78 9.27
C ILE A 116 2.89 -9.25 10.59
N PRO A 117 3.30 -8.70 11.76
CA PRO A 117 2.81 -9.12 13.06
C PRO A 117 1.27 -9.20 13.17
N PRO A 118 0.70 -10.20 13.86
CA PRO A 118 -0.75 -10.43 13.92
C PRO A 118 -1.59 -9.27 14.49
N ASN A 119 -0.97 -8.35 15.24
CA ASN A 119 -1.62 -7.15 15.76
C ASN A 119 -1.81 -6.05 14.70
N ILE A 120 -1.24 -6.21 13.51
CA ILE A 120 -1.37 -5.26 12.40
C ILE A 120 -2.30 -5.87 11.36
N LYS A 121 -3.40 -5.19 11.04
CA LYS A 121 -4.35 -5.67 10.01
C LYS A 121 -3.81 -5.40 8.61
N VAL A 122 -4.04 -6.31 7.68
CA VAL A 122 -3.52 -6.19 6.31
C VAL A 122 -4.63 -6.47 5.30
N VAL A 123 -4.80 -5.58 4.33
CA VAL A 123 -5.60 -5.81 3.12
C VAL A 123 -4.67 -5.70 1.92
N SER A 124 -4.52 -6.79 1.16
CA SER A 124 -3.80 -6.81 -0.12
C SER A 124 -4.81 -6.97 -1.24
N LEU A 125 -4.82 -6.04 -2.19
CA LEU A 125 -5.60 -6.11 -3.41
C LEU A 125 -4.67 -6.42 -4.57
N GLU A 126 -4.97 -7.51 -5.28
CA GLU A 126 -4.13 -8.10 -6.31
C GLU A 126 -5.02 -8.37 -7.54
N HIS A 127 -4.56 -7.93 -8.70
CA HIS A 127 -5.21 -8.29 -9.95
C HIS A 127 -4.65 -9.62 -10.47
N ASN A 128 -5.51 -10.58 -10.80
CA ASN A 128 -5.10 -11.91 -11.25
C ASN A 128 -4.29 -11.92 -12.57
N THR A 129 -4.32 -10.82 -13.33
CA THR A 129 -3.51 -10.65 -14.53
C THR A 129 -2.26 -9.82 -14.30
N ASP A 130 -2.09 -9.22 -13.12
CA ASP A 130 -0.99 -8.30 -12.81
C ASP A 130 0.27 -9.10 -12.41
N PRO A 131 1.31 -9.12 -13.26
CA PRO A 131 2.52 -9.89 -12.99
C PRO A 131 3.28 -9.41 -11.75
N VAL A 132 3.12 -8.14 -11.39
CA VAL A 132 3.79 -7.53 -10.23
C VAL A 132 3.20 -8.08 -8.94
N ALA A 133 1.87 -8.07 -8.86
CA ALA A 133 1.14 -8.61 -7.71
C ALA A 133 1.47 -10.11 -7.52
N ASN A 134 1.46 -10.86 -8.62
CA ASN A 134 1.56 -12.33 -8.60
C ASN A 134 3.01 -12.85 -8.58
N VAL A 135 4.04 -11.99 -8.54
CA VAL A 135 5.44 -12.48 -8.54
C VAL A 135 5.78 -13.22 -7.25
N GLY A 136 5.13 -12.88 -6.13
CA GLY A 136 5.34 -13.55 -4.85
C GLY A 136 4.79 -14.96 -4.83
N ASP A 137 3.60 -15.20 -5.40
CA ASP A 137 2.98 -16.53 -5.55
C ASP A 137 3.87 -17.55 -6.29
N LEU A 138 4.76 -17.08 -7.17
CA LEU A 138 5.72 -17.94 -7.88
C LEU A 138 6.90 -18.38 -7.00
N LEU A 139 7.19 -17.65 -5.92
CA LEU A 139 8.32 -17.86 -5.03
C LEU A 139 7.88 -18.54 -3.72
N ALA A 140 6.70 -18.19 -3.21
CA ALA A 140 6.04 -18.83 -2.08
C ALA A 140 4.53 -18.53 -2.14
N PRO A 141 3.65 -19.53 -1.91
CA PRO A 141 2.22 -19.26 -1.84
C PRO A 141 1.90 -18.38 -0.63
N HIS A 142 0.83 -17.58 -0.75
CA HIS A 142 0.23 -16.84 0.36
C HIS A 142 0.16 -17.70 1.64
N GLN A 143 0.85 -17.24 2.68
CA GLN A 143 0.74 -17.86 4.00
C GLN A 143 -0.59 -17.44 4.63
N PRO A 144 -1.35 -18.37 5.25
CA PRO A 144 -2.66 -18.06 5.84
C PRO A 144 -2.50 -17.32 7.17
N TYR A 145 -2.20 -16.03 7.08
CA TYR A 145 -2.13 -15.14 8.24
C TYR A 145 -3.52 -14.63 8.62
N PRO A 146 -3.99 -14.81 9.87
CA PRO A 146 -5.35 -14.46 10.27
C PRO A 146 -5.63 -12.95 10.24
N ASN A 147 -4.59 -12.13 10.28
CA ASN A 147 -4.66 -10.66 10.19
C ASN A 147 -4.65 -10.14 8.75
N ARG A 148 -4.63 -11.01 7.73
CA ARG A 148 -4.49 -10.64 6.32
C ARG A 148 -5.72 -11.06 5.51
N ILE A 149 -6.27 -10.10 4.76
CA ILE A 149 -7.27 -10.32 3.73
C ILE A 149 -6.59 -10.08 2.38
N VAL A 150 -6.56 -11.10 1.53
CA VAL A 150 -6.05 -11.00 0.16
C VAL A 150 -7.23 -11.07 -0.80
N PHE A 151 -7.33 -10.09 -1.68
CA PHE A 151 -8.24 -10.08 -2.82
C PHE A 151 -7.46 -10.39 -4.08
N ASP A 152 -7.69 -11.56 -4.66
CA ASP A 152 -7.26 -11.89 -6.01
C ASP A 152 -8.46 -11.77 -6.95
N VAL A 153 -8.48 -10.72 -7.78
CA VAL A 153 -9.66 -10.32 -8.57
C VAL A 153 -9.27 -9.93 -10.00
N PRO A 154 -10.17 -10.01 -10.99
CA PRO A 154 -9.87 -9.46 -12.31
C PRO A 154 -9.70 -7.93 -12.24
N PRO A 155 -8.83 -7.33 -13.07
CA PRO A 155 -8.73 -5.88 -13.18
C PRO A 155 -10.05 -5.26 -13.68
N PRO A 156 -10.30 -3.98 -13.38
CA PRO A 156 -11.52 -3.33 -13.80
C PRO A 156 -11.55 -3.11 -15.32
N ALA A 157 -12.73 -3.22 -15.93
CA ALA A 157 -12.89 -2.94 -17.35
C ALA A 157 -12.76 -1.44 -17.70
N THR A 158 -12.95 -0.56 -16.71
CA THR A 158 -12.91 0.89 -16.86
C THR A 158 -12.31 1.53 -15.62
N VAL A 159 -11.62 2.66 -15.81
CA VAL A 159 -11.06 3.48 -14.73
C VAL A 159 -11.70 4.86 -14.73
N ASP A 160 -11.54 5.60 -13.63
CA ASP A 160 -11.94 7.00 -13.57
C ASP A 160 -11.08 7.82 -14.56
N LYS A 161 -11.75 8.52 -15.48
CA LYS A 161 -11.10 9.37 -16.49
C LYS A 161 -10.40 10.58 -15.88
N ALA A 162 -10.71 10.95 -14.64
CA ALA A 162 -9.95 11.94 -13.89
C ALA A 162 -8.56 11.43 -13.49
N LEU A 163 -8.35 10.10 -13.46
CA LEU A 163 -7.09 9.46 -13.04
C LEU A 163 -6.30 8.88 -14.22
N SER A 164 -6.96 8.31 -15.23
CA SER A 164 -6.33 7.75 -16.43
C SER A 164 -7.31 7.65 -17.60
N ASP A 165 -6.83 7.79 -18.83
CA ASP A 165 -7.66 7.69 -20.04
C ASP A 165 -8.17 6.26 -20.31
N ALA A 166 -7.42 5.25 -19.87
CA ALA A 166 -7.73 3.83 -20.05
C ALA A 166 -7.12 2.97 -18.92
N PRO A 167 -7.64 1.74 -18.72
CA PRO A 167 -7.00 0.73 -17.87
C PRO A 167 -5.55 0.46 -18.30
N ALA A 168 -4.68 0.19 -17.33
CA ALA A 168 -3.29 -0.15 -17.60
C ALA A 168 -3.16 -1.56 -18.22
N PRO A 169 -2.13 -1.81 -19.04
CA PRO A 169 -1.81 -3.16 -19.50
C PRO A 169 -1.73 -4.13 -18.33
N LEU A 170 -2.38 -5.29 -18.48
CA LEU A 170 -2.43 -6.36 -17.46
C LEU A 170 -3.03 -5.92 -16.11
N GLY A 171 -3.65 -4.74 -16.03
CA GLY A 171 -4.26 -4.21 -14.82
C GLY A 171 -3.28 -3.61 -13.81
N HIS A 172 -2.00 -3.43 -14.17
CA HIS A 172 -1.00 -2.86 -13.27
C HIS A 172 -0.96 -1.32 -13.33
N GLY A 173 -2.04 -0.68 -12.88
CA GLY A 173 -2.17 0.77 -12.87
C GLY A 173 -2.78 1.29 -11.58
N ALA A 174 -2.28 2.43 -11.09
CA ALA A 174 -2.81 3.03 -9.86
C ALA A 174 -4.31 3.37 -9.99
N ALA A 175 -4.76 3.81 -11.18
CA ALA A 175 -6.17 4.07 -11.46
C ALA A 175 -7.01 2.78 -11.45
N ASP A 176 -6.47 1.69 -12.00
CA ASP A 176 -7.08 0.36 -11.97
C ASP A 176 -7.27 -0.12 -10.53
N TYR A 177 -6.23 -0.04 -9.71
CA TYR A 177 -6.29 -0.44 -8.31
C TYR A 177 -7.18 0.47 -7.47
N ALA A 178 -7.25 1.77 -7.76
CA ALA A 178 -8.20 2.67 -7.10
C ALA A 178 -9.66 2.29 -7.41
N ALA A 179 -9.96 1.95 -8.67
CA ALA A 179 -11.30 1.49 -9.06
C ALA A 179 -11.66 0.14 -8.39
N SER A 180 -10.72 -0.81 -8.34
CA SER A 180 -10.92 -2.07 -7.63
C SER A 180 -11.03 -1.90 -6.12
N ALA A 181 -10.23 -1.01 -5.51
CA ALA A 181 -10.31 -0.70 -4.08
C ALA A 181 -11.69 -0.14 -3.71
N LYS A 182 -12.24 0.77 -4.53
CA LYS A 182 -13.61 1.25 -4.33
C LYS A 182 -14.61 0.08 -4.26
N LYS A 183 -14.55 -0.84 -5.22
CA LYS A 183 -15.47 -1.98 -5.31
C LYS A 183 -15.27 -3.03 -4.19
N TYR A 184 -14.04 -3.47 -3.96
CA TYR A 184 -13.72 -4.62 -3.11
C TYR A 184 -13.31 -4.25 -1.68
N ILE A 185 -13.01 -2.97 -1.42
CA ILE A 185 -12.69 -2.47 -0.08
C ILE A 185 -13.79 -1.55 0.40
N SER A 186 -14.07 -0.44 -0.28
CA SER A 186 -15.02 0.57 0.23
C SER A 186 -16.48 0.12 0.16
N GLU A 187 -16.91 -0.46 -0.96
CA GLU A 187 -18.29 -0.88 -1.23
C GLU A 187 -18.55 -2.35 -0.88
N SER A 188 -17.53 -3.05 -0.37
CA SER A 188 -17.60 -4.50 -0.15
C SER A 188 -18.56 -4.88 0.96
N THR A 189 -19.38 -5.89 0.68
CA THR A 189 -20.30 -6.53 1.63
C THR A 189 -19.70 -7.77 2.30
N ASP A 190 -18.43 -8.10 2.04
CA ASP A 190 -17.73 -9.18 2.77
C ASP A 190 -17.63 -8.80 4.26
N PRO A 191 -18.12 -9.63 5.19
CA PRO A 191 -18.05 -9.35 6.63
C PRO A 191 -16.62 -9.06 7.12
N ARG A 192 -15.61 -9.74 6.57
CA ARG A 192 -14.20 -9.51 6.95
C ARG A 192 -13.76 -8.09 6.59
N MET A 193 -14.27 -7.56 5.47
CA MET A 193 -14.00 -6.19 5.06
C MET A 193 -14.84 -5.16 5.78
N GLN A 194 -16.08 -5.49 6.16
CA GLN A 194 -16.86 -4.67 7.08
C GLN A 194 -16.11 -4.53 8.41
N ASP A 195 -15.67 -5.63 9.01
CA ASP A 195 -14.88 -5.63 10.25
C ASP A 195 -13.57 -4.84 10.10
N PHE A 196 -12.87 -4.98 8.96
CA PHE A 196 -11.67 -4.20 8.68
C PHE A 196 -11.99 -2.71 8.62
N ARG A 197 -13.01 -2.30 7.85
CA ARG A 197 -13.41 -0.89 7.72
C ARG A 197 -13.86 -0.32 9.05
N ASP A 198 -14.64 -1.04 9.84
CA ASP A 198 -15.10 -0.58 11.15
C ASP A 198 -13.92 -0.38 12.09
N SER A 199 -12.96 -1.32 12.09
CA SER A 199 -11.75 -1.21 12.91
C SER A 199 -10.73 -0.17 12.43
N THR A 200 -10.88 0.35 11.22
CA THR A 200 -10.00 1.38 10.66
C THR A 200 -10.73 2.69 10.38
N ALA A 201 -12.02 2.78 10.74
CA ALA A 201 -12.85 3.96 10.50
C ALA A 201 -12.25 5.20 11.17
N GLU A 202 -11.60 5.02 12.32
CA GLU A 202 -10.93 6.09 13.06
C GLU A 202 -9.85 6.81 12.24
N PHE A 203 -9.25 6.12 11.27
CA PHE A 203 -8.28 6.73 10.37
C PHE A 203 -8.90 7.72 9.40
N PHE A 204 -10.24 7.83 9.29
CA PHE A 204 -10.97 8.70 8.38
C PHE A 204 -11.90 9.63 9.15
N GLY A 205 -11.93 10.91 8.81
CA GLY A 205 -12.69 11.89 9.60
C GLY A 205 -13.00 13.18 8.85
N SER A 206 -13.75 14.06 9.51
CA SER A 206 -14.14 15.37 8.95
C SER A 206 -13.01 16.40 9.00
N THR A 207 -12.01 16.21 9.87
CA THR A 207 -10.88 17.12 10.03
C THR A 207 -9.59 16.42 9.61
N GLU A 208 -9.22 16.61 8.35
CA GLU A 208 -8.02 16.03 7.76
C GLU A 208 -7.11 17.10 7.20
N THR A 209 -5.79 16.95 7.39
CA THR A 209 -4.78 17.77 6.73
C THR A 209 -3.80 16.85 6.03
N SER A 210 -3.71 16.96 4.71
CA SER A 210 -2.78 16.16 3.90
C SER A 210 -1.66 17.02 3.35
N THR A 211 -0.44 16.51 3.45
CA THR A 211 0.77 17.14 2.89
C THR A 211 1.52 16.13 2.03
N ASP A 212 1.93 16.57 0.84
CA ASP A 212 2.70 15.75 -0.10
C ASP A 212 4.19 16.04 0.00
N TYR A 213 4.97 14.98 0.14
CA TYR A 213 6.42 15.03 0.27
C TYR A 213 7.10 14.41 -0.96
N ALA A 214 8.05 15.12 -1.54
CA ALA A 214 8.85 14.61 -2.64
C ALA A 214 9.86 13.57 -2.13
N VAL A 215 10.00 12.46 -2.85
CA VAL A 215 11.06 11.48 -2.60
C VAL A 215 12.33 12.00 -3.26
N THR A 216 13.17 12.73 -2.53
CA THR A 216 14.47 13.19 -3.04
C THR A 216 15.47 12.04 -3.02
N ARG A 217 16.07 11.73 -4.18
CA ARG A 217 17.23 10.82 -4.26
C ARG A 217 18.40 11.51 -3.54
N GLY A 218 18.87 10.91 -2.45
CA GLY A 218 20.13 11.28 -1.81
C GLY A 218 21.33 10.83 -2.63
#